data_AF-A0A543Q6I5-F1
#
_entry.id   AF-A0A543Q6I5-F1
#
_cell.length_a   1.000
_cell.length_b   1.000
_cell.length_c   1.000
_cell.angle_alpha   90.00
_cell.angle_beta   90.00
_cell.angle_gamma   90.00
#
_symmetry.space_group_name_H-M   'P 1'
#
loop_
_entity.id
_entity.type
_entity.pdbx_description
1 polymer ?
#
loop_
_entity_poly.entity_id
_entity_poly.type
_entity_poly.pdbx_seq_one_letter_code
_entity_poly.pdbx_strand_id
1 'polypeptide(L)'
;MRKSRNQKIEAYVDAAVRVAQIRVHARIAGVSPEDYLDSRHDDSLEIIERLARYYWRRDMAKELNMPGRLAIAFEKHRRSITDPEQLIKKLEKQVGSCGQYYEIWLPRMMGAIAGCIRFYDLDEPLRAALWASVDYPATGPTEKDWEEVSDMESDAWDAIREASI
;
A
#
# COMPACT_ATOMS: atom_id res chain seq x y z
N MET A 1 2.46 19.45 0.32
CA MET A 1 1.06 19.05 0.00
C MET A 1 0.65 19.14 -1.49
N ARG A 2 1.27 19.98 -2.36
CA ARG A 2 0.86 20.05 -3.79
C ARG A 2 1.16 18.78 -4.61
N LYS A 3 2.27 18.09 -4.33
CA LYS A 3 2.68 16.87 -5.07
C LYS A 3 1.70 15.70 -4.92
N SER A 4 1.22 15.39 -3.71
CA SER A 4 0.29 14.27 -3.51
C SER A 4 -1.09 14.52 -4.10
N ARG A 5 -1.59 15.77 -4.08
CA ARG A 5 -2.85 16.13 -4.73
C ARG A 5 -2.79 15.93 -6.24
N ASN A 6 -1.69 16.33 -6.88
CA ASN A 6 -1.49 16.11 -8.31
C ASN A 6 -1.44 14.62 -8.63
N GLN A 7 -0.73 13.82 -7.84
CA GLN A 7 -0.67 12.36 -8.02
C GLN A 7 -2.04 11.67 -7.89
N LYS A 8 -2.90 12.11 -6.96
CA LYS A 8 -4.28 11.59 -6.86
C LYS A 8 -5.11 11.93 -8.10
N ILE A 9 -4.97 13.14 -8.63
CA ILE A 9 -5.70 13.58 -9.83
C ILE A 9 -5.19 12.80 -11.05
N GLU A 10 -3.87 12.69 -11.22
CA GLU A 10 -3.24 11.93 -12.30
C GLU A 10 -3.64 10.45 -12.28
N ALA A 11 -3.68 9.81 -11.10
CA ALA A 11 -4.17 8.44 -10.97
C ALA A 11 -5.62 8.27 -11.42
N TYR A 12 -6.49 9.23 -11.07
CA TYR A 12 -7.87 9.23 -11.52
C TYR A 12 -8.00 9.43 -13.04
N VAL A 13 -7.33 10.45 -13.57
CA VAL A 13 -7.40 10.81 -15.00
C VAL A 13 -6.89 9.67 -15.86
N ASP A 14 -5.73 9.09 -15.54
CA ASP A 14 -5.15 7.99 -16.32
C ASP A 14 -6.06 6.77 -16.31
N ALA A 15 -6.65 6.42 -15.16
CA ALA A 15 -7.58 5.30 -15.07
C ALA A 15 -8.87 5.57 -15.86
N ALA A 16 -9.46 6.76 -15.73
CA ALA A 16 -10.67 7.13 -16.45
C ALA A 16 -10.45 7.13 -17.98
N VAL A 17 -9.34 7.71 -18.44
CA VAL A 17 -8.95 7.71 -19.86
C VAL A 17 -8.74 6.29 -20.34
N ARG A 18 -8.04 5.45 -19.57
CA ARG A 18 -7.77 4.06 -19.96
C ARG A 18 -9.05 3.24 -20.08
N VAL A 19 -9.94 3.33 -19.11
CA VAL A 19 -11.24 2.64 -19.14
C VAL A 19 -12.08 3.10 -20.33
N ALA A 20 -12.10 4.41 -20.62
CA ALA A 20 -12.78 4.96 -21.79
C ALA A 20 -12.18 4.43 -23.11
N GLN A 21 -10.86 4.41 -23.24
CA GLN A 21 -10.16 3.88 -24.41
C GLN A 21 -10.48 2.41 -24.67
N ILE A 22 -10.44 1.57 -23.63
CA ILE A 22 -10.81 0.15 -23.74
C ILE A 22 -12.23 0.00 -24.28
N ARG A 23 -13.18 0.76 -23.73
CA ARG A 23 -14.59 0.69 -24.15
C ARG A 23 -14.79 1.15 -25.59
N VAL A 24 -14.12 2.23 -26.00
CA VAL A 24 -14.18 2.73 -27.38
C VAL A 24 -13.58 1.72 -28.35
N HIS A 25 -12.41 1.17 -28.05
CA HIS A 25 -11.75 0.22 -28.93
C HIS A 25 -12.50 -1.12 -29.02
N ALA A 26 -13.03 -1.64 -27.92
CA ALA A 26 -13.88 -2.82 -27.93
C ALA A 26 -15.11 -2.63 -28.82
N ARG A 27 -15.76 -1.45 -28.71
CA ARG A 27 -16.89 -1.09 -29.57
C ARG A 27 -16.50 -1.03 -31.05
N ILE A 28 -15.36 -0.43 -31.39
CA ILE A 28 -14.86 -0.36 -32.78
C ILE A 28 -14.57 -1.77 -33.32
N ALA A 29 -14.01 -2.65 -32.49
CA ALA A 29 -13.70 -4.03 -32.85
C ALA A 29 -14.93 -4.95 -32.86
N GLY A 30 -16.10 -4.49 -32.42
CA GLY A 30 -17.32 -5.30 -32.36
C GLY A 30 -17.30 -6.40 -31.30
N VAL A 31 -16.48 -6.26 -30.25
CA VAL A 31 -16.31 -7.24 -29.16
C VAL A 31 -16.66 -6.62 -27.81
N SER A 32 -16.79 -7.44 -26.76
CA SER A 32 -16.95 -6.92 -25.40
C SER A 32 -15.65 -6.27 -24.88
N PRO A 33 -15.73 -5.30 -23.95
CA PRO A 33 -14.54 -4.76 -23.28
C PRO A 33 -13.67 -5.83 -22.61
N GLU A 34 -14.30 -6.90 -22.13
CA GLU A 34 -13.65 -8.06 -21.52
C GLU A 34 -12.81 -8.83 -22.57
N ASP A 35 -13.43 -9.20 -23.70
CA ASP A 35 -12.73 -9.91 -24.78
C ASP A 35 -11.58 -9.07 -25.36
N TYR A 36 -11.79 -7.75 -25.46
CA TYR A 36 -10.76 -6.82 -25.90
C TYR A 36 -9.53 -6.83 -24.97
N LEU A 37 -9.76 -6.88 -23.66
CA LEU A 37 -8.69 -6.93 -22.65
C LEU A 37 -7.90 -8.23 -22.66
N ASP A 38 -8.55 -9.37 -22.90
CA ASP A 38 -7.86 -10.67 -22.92
C ASP A 38 -6.94 -10.82 -24.13
N SER A 39 -7.22 -10.11 -25.23
CA SER A 39 -6.40 -10.11 -26.44
C SER A 39 -5.09 -9.32 -26.34
N ARG A 40 -4.87 -8.51 -25.29
CA ARG A 40 -3.66 -7.67 -25.14
C ARG A 40 -2.99 -7.84 -23.77
N HIS A 41 -1.67 -8.04 -23.77
CA HIS A 41 -0.84 -7.85 -22.59
C HIS A 41 -0.79 -6.36 -22.25
N ASP A 42 -1.61 -5.93 -21.29
CA ASP A 42 -1.94 -4.53 -21.12
C ASP A 42 -1.50 -3.97 -19.75
N ASP A 43 -0.78 -2.84 -19.78
CA ASP A 43 -0.34 -2.03 -18.63
C ASP A 43 -1.51 -1.41 -17.84
N SER A 44 -2.76 -1.64 -18.29
CA SER A 44 -3.98 -1.25 -17.60
C SER A 44 -4.02 -1.68 -16.14
N LEU A 45 -3.40 -2.82 -15.77
CA LEU A 45 -3.37 -3.26 -14.38
C LEU A 45 -2.62 -2.25 -13.50
N GLU A 46 -1.43 -1.81 -13.88
CA GLU A 46 -0.65 -0.86 -13.07
C GLU A 46 -1.40 0.46 -12.83
N ILE A 47 -2.10 0.96 -13.85
CA ILE A 47 -2.92 2.16 -13.73
C ILE A 47 -4.04 1.96 -12.71
N ILE A 48 -4.71 0.81 -12.72
CA ILE A 48 -5.77 0.47 -11.78
C ILE A 48 -5.23 0.26 -10.36
N GLU A 49 -4.06 -0.37 -10.23
CA GLU A 49 -3.37 -0.52 -8.94
C GLU A 49 -3.01 0.84 -8.33
N ARG A 50 -2.54 1.78 -9.16
CA ARG A 50 -2.25 3.16 -8.74
C ARG A 50 -3.52 3.91 -8.34
N LEU A 51 -4.63 3.69 -9.04
CA LEU A 51 -5.93 4.25 -8.67
C LEU A 51 -6.38 3.73 -7.29
N ALA A 52 -6.34 2.41 -7.09
CA ALA A 52 -6.71 1.77 -5.83
C ALA A 52 -5.90 2.31 -4.66
N ARG A 53 -4.60 2.57 -4.85
CA ARG A 53 -3.73 3.18 -3.83
C ARG A 53 -4.27 4.51 -3.27
N TYR A 54 -4.86 5.35 -4.12
CA TYR A 54 -5.29 6.70 -3.74
C TYR A 54 -6.78 6.81 -3.44
N TYR A 55 -7.60 5.92 -4.01
CA TYR A 55 -9.06 5.95 -3.91
C TYR A 55 -9.64 4.68 -3.29
N TRP A 56 -8.88 4.00 -2.43
CA TRP A 56 -9.31 2.77 -1.75
C TRP A 56 -10.61 2.89 -0.94
N ARG A 57 -10.99 4.12 -0.53
CA ARG A 57 -12.25 4.40 0.18
C ARG A 57 -13.48 4.50 -0.73
N ARG A 58 -13.29 4.58 -2.05
CA ARG A 58 -14.36 4.76 -3.04
C ARG A 58 -14.50 3.54 -3.91
N ASP A 59 -15.72 3.25 -4.34
CA ASP A 59 -15.99 2.22 -5.33
C ASP A 59 -15.72 2.77 -6.74
N MET A 60 -14.44 3.00 -7.04
CA MET A 60 -14.03 3.53 -8.35
C MET A 60 -14.34 2.57 -9.50
N ALA A 61 -14.41 1.27 -9.21
CA ALA A 61 -14.79 0.26 -10.21
C ALA A 61 -16.20 0.55 -10.75
N LYS A 62 -17.15 0.84 -9.86
CA LYS A 62 -18.49 1.27 -10.24
C LYS A 62 -18.52 2.67 -10.85
N GLU A 63 -17.84 3.64 -10.24
CA GLU A 63 -17.85 5.04 -10.71
C GLU A 63 -17.30 5.19 -12.13
N LEU A 64 -16.23 4.46 -12.46
CA LEU A 64 -15.62 4.50 -13.79
C LEU A 64 -16.25 3.48 -14.76
N ASN A 65 -17.23 2.69 -14.30
CA ASN A 65 -17.81 1.59 -15.06
C ASN A 65 -16.70 0.69 -15.63
N MET A 66 -15.84 0.17 -14.76
CA MET A 66 -14.71 -0.66 -15.19
C MET A 66 -15.18 -1.99 -15.80
N PRO A 67 -14.55 -2.48 -16.86
CA PRO A 67 -14.69 -3.87 -17.30
C PRO A 67 -14.35 -4.84 -16.16
N GLY A 68 -14.95 -6.04 -16.18
CA GLY A 68 -14.91 -6.97 -15.04
C GLY A 68 -13.50 -7.28 -14.53
N ARG A 69 -12.55 -7.53 -15.44
CA ARG A 69 -11.14 -7.82 -15.10
C ARG A 69 -10.44 -6.67 -14.37
N LEU A 70 -10.71 -5.41 -14.79
CA LEU A 70 -10.15 -4.23 -14.12
C LEU A 70 -10.82 -3.96 -12.78
N ALA A 71 -12.13 -4.20 -12.68
CA ALA A 71 -12.84 -4.11 -11.41
C ALA A 71 -12.31 -5.11 -10.37
N ILE A 72 -12.03 -6.36 -10.80
CA ILE A 72 -11.41 -7.39 -9.94
C ILE A 72 -10.02 -6.95 -9.48
N ALA A 73 -9.20 -6.40 -10.37
CA ALA A 73 -7.86 -5.91 -10.03
C ALA A 73 -7.92 -4.74 -9.02
N PHE A 74 -8.82 -3.79 -9.24
CA PHE A 74 -9.07 -2.68 -8.32
C PHE A 74 -9.44 -3.19 -6.93
N GLU A 75 -10.41 -4.10 -6.85
CA GLU A 75 -10.90 -4.65 -5.58
C GLU A 75 -9.82 -5.47 -4.86
N LYS A 76 -9.03 -6.26 -5.59
CA LYS A 76 -7.90 -7.00 -5.03
C LYS A 76 -6.90 -6.05 -4.36
N HIS A 77 -6.53 -4.96 -5.03
CA HIS A 77 -5.61 -3.98 -4.46
C HIS A 77 -6.23 -3.18 -3.31
N ARG A 78 -7.51 -2.81 -3.41
CA ARG A 78 -8.24 -2.14 -2.33
C ARG A 78 -8.24 -2.99 -1.06
N ARG A 79 -8.56 -4.29 -1.18
CA ARG A 79 -8.53 -5.24 -0.07
C ARG A 79 -7.15 -5.35 0.56
N SER A 80 -6.10 -5.30 -0.25
CA SER A 80 -4.72 -5.35 0.26
C SER A 80 -4.29 -4.11 1.07
N ILE A 81 -5.16 -3.09 1.18
CA ILE A 81 -5.00 -1.91 2.03
C ILE A 81 -5.97 -1.98 3.22
N THR A 82 -7.16 -2.55 3.05
CA THR A 82 -8.17 -2.66 4.11
C THR A 82 -8.04 -3.91 4.97
N ASP A 83 -7.16 -4.84 4.61
CA ASP A 83 -6.84 -6.06 5.35
C ASP A 83 -5.53 -5.84 6.13
N PRO A 84 -5.58 -5.78 7.47
CA PRO A 84 -4.39 -5.53 8.29
C PRO A 84 -3.35 -6.63 8.14
N GLU A 85 -3.73 -7.90 7.96
CA GLU A 85 -2.76 -8.99 7.78
C GLU A 85 -1.99 -8.83 6.47
N GLN A 86 -2.65 -8.39 5.40
CA GLN A 86 -1.98 -8.12 4.14
C GLN A 86 -1.06 -6.90 4.21
N LEU A 87 -1.43 -5.87 4.98
CA LEU A 87 -0.54 -4.74 5.23
C LEU A 87 0.69 -5.17 6.02
N ILE A 88 0.53 -5.94 7.10
CA ILE A 88 1.64 -6.46 7.90
C ILE A 88 2.58 -7.28 7.02
N LYS A 89 2.08 -8.24 6.24
CA LYS A 89 2.89 -9.03 5.30
C LYS A 89 3.66 -8.18 4.29
N LYS A 90 3.08 -7.06 3.82
CA LYS A 90 3.78 -6.12 2.94
C LYS A 90 4.90 -5.38 3.67
N LEU A 91 4.67 -4.96 4.91
CA LEU A 91 5.65 -4.27 5.73
C LEU A 91 6.82 -5.22 6.08
N GLU A 92 6.52 -6.46 6.47
CA GLU A 92 7.53 -7.50 6.71
C GLU A 92 8.38 -7.79 5.46
N LYS A 93 7.77 -7.78 4.26
CA LYS A 93 8.52 -7.92 3.01
C LYS A 93 9.45 -6.72 2.74
N GLN A 94 9.10 -5.53 3.21
CA GLN A 94 9.93 -4.32 3.05
C GLN A 94 11.05 -4.24 4.10
N VAL A 95 10.74 -4.56 5.35
CA VAL A 95 11.65 -4.43 6.49
C VAL A 95 12.54 -5.66 6.65
N GLY A 96 12.04 -6.83 6.28
CA GLY A 96 12.60 -8.14 6.62
C GLY A 96 11.87 -8.77 7.81
N SER A 97 12.06 -10.06 7.99
CA SER A 97 11.59 -10.80 9.17
C SER A 97 12.39 -10.41 10.41
N CYS A 98 11.76 -10.45 11.59
CA CYS A 98 12.47 -10.37 12.86
C CYS A 98 13.49 -11.52 12.94
N GLY A 99 14.77 -11.19 12.73
CA GLY A 99 15.88 -12.13 12.78
C GLY A 99 16.51 -12.17 14.17
N GLN A 100 17.83 -12.31 14.23
CA GLN A 100 18.57 -12.32 15.50
C GLN A 100 18.65 -10.94 16.20
N TYR A 101 18.43 -9.84 15.47
CA TYR A 101 18.53 -8.48 16.00
C TYR A 101 17.15 -7.82 16.06
N TYR A 102 16.40 -8.12 17.11
CA TYR A 102 15.09 -7.50 17.35
C TYR A 102 15.21 -5.98 17.53
N GLU A 103 16.28 -5.55 18.19
CA GLU A 103 16.64 -4.17 18.51
C GLU A 103 16.84 -3.32 17.25
N ILE A 104 17.20 -3.94 16.12
CA ILE A 104 17.31 -3.28 14.81
C ILE A 104 15.99 -3.41 14.03
N TRP A 105 15.32 -4.56 14.13
CA TRP A 105 14.09 -4.83 13.39
C TRP A 105 12.92 -3.97 13.87
N LEU A 106 12.71 -3.85 15.17
CA LEU A 106 11.58 -3.14 15.78
C LEU A 106 11.50 -1.68 15.33
N PRO A 107 12.53 -0.83 15.51
CA PRO A 107 12.47 0.58 15.09
C PRO A 107 12.18 0.73 13.59
N ARG A 108 12.71 -0.16 12.75
CA ARG A 108 12.42 -0.16 11.31
C ARG A 108 10.97 -0.53 11.01
N MET A 109 10.44 -1.54 11.70
CA MET A 109 9.04 -1.97 11.56
C MET A 109 8.09 -0.87 12.05
N MET A 110 8.37 -0.23 13.18
CA MET A 110 7.62 0.92 13.69
C MET A 110 7.63 2.07 12.67
N GLY A 111 8.80 2.40 12.11
CA GLY A 111 8.93 3.43 11.06
C GLY A 111 8.12 3.09 9.80
N ALA A 112 8.11 1.83 9.38
CA ALA A 112 7.32 1.35 8.25
C ALA A 112 5.82 1.43 8.52
N ILE A 113 5.36 1.06 9.71
CA ILE A 113 3.96 1.19 10.16
C ILE A 113 3.54 2.67 10.16
N ALA A 114 4.30 3.55 10.80
CA ALA A 114 4.01 4.98 10.84
C ALA A 114 3.94 5.58 9.42
N GLY A 115 4.85 5.16 8.53
CA GLY A 115 4.85 5.52 7.12
C GLY A 115 3.58 5.06 6.40
N CYS A 116 3.17 3.80 6.61
CA CYS A 116 1.97 3.20 6.03
C CYS A 116 0.70 3.95 6.45
N ILE A 117 0.54 4.18 7.76
CA ILE A 117 -0.58 4.90 8.36
C ILE A 117 -0.73 6.28 7.73
N ARG A 118 0.36 7.05 7.67
CA ARG A 118 0.37 8.39 7.10
C ARG A 118 0.12 8.39 5.59
N PHE A 119 0.66 7.40 4.88
CA PHE A 119 0.53 7.34 3.42
C PHE A 119 -0.91 7.03 2.99
N TYR A 120 -1.55 6.04 3.60
CA TYR A 120 -2.91 5.65 3.28
C TYR A 120 -3.99 6.42 4.04
N ASP A 121 -3.60 7.23 5.02
CA ASP A 121 -4.50 7.90 5.95
C ASP A 121 -5.42 6.88 6.64
N LEU A 122 -4.84 5.82 7.21
CA LEU A 122 -5.61 4.69 7.77
C LEU A 122 -6.51 5.12 8.93
N ASP A 123 -7.68 4.49 9.02
CA ASP A 123 -8.63 4.73 10.12
C ASP A 123 -8.15 4.11 11.44
N GLU A 124 -8.84 4.42 12.53
CA GLU A 124 -8.47 3.98 13.87
C GLU A 124 -8.39 2.44 14.02
N PRO A 125 -9.34 1.64 13.49
CA PRO A 125 -9.24 0.18 13.54
C PRO A 125 -7.99 -0.38 12.83
N LEU A 126 -7.69 0.11 11.62
CA LEU A 126 -6.51 -0.37 10.88
C LEU A 126 -5.21 0.08 11.54
N ARG A 127 -5.14 1.33 12.04
CA ARG A 127 -3.98 1.82 12.80
C ARG A 127 -3.74 0.97 14.05
N ALA A 128 -4.79 0.68 14.81
CA ALA A 128 -4.70 -0.14 16.01
C ALA A 128 -4.19 -1.55 15.71
N ALA A 129 -4.70 -2.18 14.66
CA ALA A 129 -4.26 -3.50 14.23
C ALA A 129 -2.78 -3.52 13.81
N LEU A 130 -2.29 -2.48 13.14
CA LEU A 130 -0.87 -2.38 12.79
C LEU A 130 0.02 -2.16 14.01
N TRP A 131 -0.37 -1.31 14.96
CA TRP A 131 0.44 -1.10 16.18
C TRP A 131 0.44 -2.33 17.08
N ALA A 132 -0.67 -3.05 17.16
CA ALA A 132 -0.73 -4.32 17.88
C ALA A 132 0.21 -5.38 17.32
N SER A 133 0.63 -5.31 16.05
CA SER A 133 1.58 -6.27 15.47
C SER A 133 3.01 -6.11 15.98
N VAL A 134 3.30 -5.02 16.71
CA VAL A 134 4.59 -4.71 17.34
C VAL A 134 4.38 -4.38 18.82
N ASP A 135 3.31 -4.92 19.42
CA ASP A 135 2.97 -4.80 20.85
C ASP A 135 2.79 -3.37 21.38
N TYR A 136 2.39 -2.43 20.51
CA TYR A 136 2.05 -1.05 20.90
C TYR A 136 0.54 -0.83 21.07
N PRO A 137 0.12 0.13 21.92
CA PRO A 137 -1.28 0.48 22.09
C PRO A 137 -1.87 1.07 20.80
N ALA A 138 -3.20 1.09 20.70
CA ALA A 138 -3.92 1.60 19.54
C ALA A 138 -3.59 3.07 19.18
N THR A 139 -3.21 3.87 20.19
CA THR A 139 -2.75 5.25 20.03
C THR A 139 -1.38 5.37 19.37
N GLY A 140 -0.67 4.25 19.21
CA GLY A 140 0.70 4.18 18.72
C GLY A 140 1.74 4.50 19.79
N PRO A 141 3.03 4.46 19.41
CA PRO A 141 4.15 4.75 20.28
C PRO A 141 4.19 6.24 20.67
N THR A 142 4.54 6.52 21.91
CA THR A 142 4.85 7.84 22.44
C THR A 142 6.22 8.32 21.99
N GLU A 143 6.52 9.61 22.19
CA GLU A 143 7.85 10.17 21.88
C GLU A 143 8.98 9.44 22.63
N LYS A 144 8.74 9.07 23.89
CA LYS A 144 9.68 8.29 24.69
C LYS A 144 9.93 6.90 24.11
N ASP A 145 8.89 6.23 23.60
CA ASP A 145 9.05 4.91 22.97
C ASP A 145 9.93 5.00 21.72
N TRP A 146 9.82 6.10 20.94
CA TRP A 146 10.67 6.34 19.77
C TRP A 146 12.13 6.59 20.16
N GLU A 147 12.37 7.33 21.25
CA GLU A 147 13.72 7.53 21.80
C GLU A 147 14.32 6.20 22.25
N GLU A 148 13.57 5.40 23.03
CA GLU A 148 14.04 4.11 23.55
C GLU A 148 14.42 3.13 22.42
N VAL A 149 13.59 2.98 21.39
CA VAL A 149 13.92 2.07 20.28
C VAL A 149 15.07 2.59 19.41
N SER A 150 15.26 3.91 19.34
CA SER A 150 16.41 4.51 18.65
C SER A 150 17.71 4.21 19.37
N ASP A 151 17.71 4.32 20.71
CA ASP A 151 18.87 3.98 21.53
C ASP A 151 19.19 2.47 21.43
N MET A 152 18.15 1.61 21.49
CA MET A 152 18.30 0.17 21.27
C MET A 152 18.92 -0.17 19.91
N GLU A 153 18.50 0.49 18.82
CA GLU A 153 19.10 0.27 17.49
C GLU A 153 20.57 0.69 17.48
N SER A 154 20.90 1.82 18.10
CA SER A 154 22.29 2.31 18.18
C SER A 154 23.19 1.32 18.92
N ASP A 155 22.77 0.89 20.12
CA ASP A 155 23.51 -0.07 20.95
C ASP A 155 23.74 -1.40 20.22
N ALA A 156 22.71 -1.88 19.49
CA ALA A 156 22.83 -3.11 18.71
C ALA A 156 23.83 -2.98 17.57
N TRP A 157 23.86 -1.84 16.86
CA TRP A 157 24.84 -1.60 15.80
C TRP A 157 26.27 -1.48 16.34
N ASP A 158 26.44 -0.87 17.52
CA ASP A 158 27.74 -0.76 18.16
C ASP A 158 28.26 -2.15 18.59
N ALA A 159 27.41 -2.98 19.20
CA ALA A 159 27.75 -4.36 19.56
C ALA A 159 28.14 -5.22 18.33
N ILE A 160 27.43 -5.09 17.21
CA ILE A 160 27.77 -5.78 15.95
C ILE A 160 29.14 -5.33 15.45
N ARG A 161 29.42 -4.02 15.52
CA ARG A 161 30.68 -3.44 15.05
C ARG A 161 31.86 -3.93 15.88
N GLU A 162 31.70 -3.98 17.21
CA GLU A 162 32.71 -4.51 18.12
C GLU A 162 32.97 -6.01 17.91
N ALA A 163 31.92 -6.81 17.70
CA ALA A 163 32.05 -8.25 17.46
C ALA A 163 32.66 -8.62 16.09
N SER A 164 32.75 -7.65 15.18
CA SER A 164 33.29 -7.83 13.82
C SER A 164 34.78 -7.46 13.69
N ILE A 165 35.42 -7.06 14.80
CA ILE A 165 36.85 -6.69 14.90
C ILE A 165 37.61 -7.84 15.58
#